data_AF-A0A3A8EB42-F1
#
_entry.id   AF-A0A3A8EB42-F1
#
_cell.length_a   1.000
_cell.length_b   1.000
_cell.length_c   1.000
_cell.angle_alpha   90.00
_cell.angle_beta   90.00
_cell.angle_gamma   90.00
#
_symmetry.space_group_name_H-M   'P 1'
#
loop_
_entity.id
_entity.type
_entity.pdbx_description
1 polymer ?
#
loop_
_entity_poly.entity_id
_entity_poly.type
_entity_poly.pdbx_seq_one_letter_code
_entity_poly.pdbx_strand_id
1 'polypeptide(L)'
;MSNDKSRDALSDAPIPQRNNSAEVVTSGSPLDIVLWILALALLVGAAMVNQYLPAYWPPATSIWVRVGVIIACVVVALGLLYATHQGKGFVRLLKDARIELRRVTWPTKQETVTTSWQVLLVVVITAIVLWCFDYGLGWLIKLIIG
;
A
#
# COMPACT_ATOMS: atom_id res chain seq x y z
N MET A 1 -0.05 50.24 -24.63
CA MET A 1 -0.88 49.10 -24.16
C MET A 1 -0.44 47.72 -24.68
N SER A 2 0.76 47.53 -25.26
CA SER A 2 1.10 46.28 -25.97
C SER A 2 1.84 45.21 -25.14
N ASN A 3 2.25 45.49 -23.91
CA ASN A 3 3.26 44.66 -23.22
C ASN A 3 2.72 43.82 -22.05
N ASP A 4 1.41 43.89 -21.77
CA ASP A 4 0.79 43.12 -20.69
C ASP A 4 0.45 41.70 -21.15
N LYS A 5 -0.12 41.59 -22.36
CA LYS A 5 -0.56 40.33 -22.98
C LYS A 5 0.53 39.25 -23.12
N SER A 6 1.79 39.65 -23.28
CA SER A 6 2.92 38.70 -23.37
C SER A 6 3.40 38.19 -22.01
N ARG A 7 3.13 38.93 -20.92
CA ARG A 7 3.50 38.53 -19.55
C ARG A 7 2.54 37.45 -19.05
N ASP A 8 1.26 37.62 -19.33
CA ASP A 8 0.22 36.64 -19.01
C ASP A 8 0.43 35.33 -19.78
N ALA A 9 0.79 35.41 -21.06
CA ALA A 9 1.07 34.24 -21.89
C ALA A 9 2.28 33.41 -21.43
N LEU A 10 3.26 34.02 -20.75
CA LEU A 10 4.42 33.31 -20.20
C LEU A 10 4.13 32.74 -18.79
N SER A 11 3.18 33.33 -18.06
CA SER A 11 2.72 32.85 -16.76
C SER A 11 1.81 31.62 -16.88
N ASP A 12 1.05 31.50 -17.98
CA ASP A 12 0.17 30.36 -18.26
C ASP A 12 0.90 29.18 -18.95
N ALA A 13 2.18 29.33 -19.29
CA ALA A 13 2.95 28.23 -19.85
C ALA A 13 3.17 27.16 -18.76
N PRO A 14 2.75 25.90 -18.97
CA PRO A 14 3.03 24.81 -18.03
C PRO A 14 4.54 24.73 -17.81
N ILE A 15 4.97 24.98 -16.57
CA ILE A 15 6.39 24.89 -16.20
C ILE A 15 6.83 23.46 -16.47
N PRO A 16 7.84 23.20 -17.32
CA PRO A 16 8.28 21.85 -17.60
C PRO A 16 8.83 21.23 -16.30
N GLN A 17 8.04 20.35 -15.67
CA GLN A 17 8.44 19.59 -14.50
C GLN A 17 9.50 18.56 -14.92
N ARG A 18 10.75 19.00 -15.03
CA ARG A 18 11.92 18.22 -15.47
C ARG A 18 12.23 16.99 -14.58
N ASN A 19 11.47 16.75 -13.50
CA ASN A 19 11.73 15.73 -12.49
C ASN A 19 10.45 15.08 -11.94
N ASN A 20 9.38 15.00 -12.74
CA ASN A 20 8.14 14.40 -12.28
C ASN A 20 8.34 12.90 -11.99
N SER A 21 8.39 12.54 -10.69
CA SER A 21 8.57 11.16 -10.25
C SER A 21 7.47 10.22 -10.75
N ALA A 22 6.30 10.76 -11.11
CA ALA A 22 5.20 10.02 -11.75
C ALA A 22 5.51 9.62 -13.21
N GLU A 23 6.31 10.40 -13.94
CA GLU A 23 6.68 10.13 -15.33
C GLU A 23 7.74 9.02 -15.43
N VAL A 24 8.64 8.94 -14.44
CA VAL A 24 9.64 7.85 -14.29
C VAL A 24 8.97 6.47 -14.16
N VAL A 25 7.73 6.41 -13.64
CA VAL A 25 6.93 5.18 -13.53
C VAL A 25 6.32 4.76 -14.88
N THR A 26 6.07 5.72 -15.78
CA THR A 26 5.45 5.49 -17.10
C THR A 26 6.44 5.01 -18.16
N SER A 27 7.73 5.36 -18.03
CA SER A 27 8.78 4.92 -18.95
C SER A 27 9.19 3.46 -18.68
N GLY A 28 8.44 2.51 -19.24
CA GLY A 28 8.73 1.07 -19.13
C GLY A 28 9.82 0.65 -20.13
N SER A 29 10.97 0.18 -19.63
CA SER A 29 11.94 -0.54 -20.46
C SER A 29 11.49 -2.00 -20.64
N PRO A 30 11.64 -2.61 -21.83
CA PRO A 30 11.34 -4.04 -22.02
C PRO A 30 12.17 -4.95 -21.10
N LEU A 31 13.33 -4.49 -20.64
CA LEU A 31 14.15 -5.20 -19.65
C LEU A 31 13.50 -5.24 -18.26
N ASP A 32 12.70 -4.23 -17.90
CA ASP A 32 11.97 -4.24 -16.63
C ASP A 32 10.92 -5.35 -16.62
N ILE A 33 10.19 -5.53 -17.73
CA ILE A 33 9.21 -6.63 -17.87
C ILE A 33 9.88 -7.99 -17.66
N VAL A 34 11.07 -8.20 -18.23
CA VAL A 34 11.83 -9.44 -18.05
C VAL A 34 12.23 -9.63 -16.58
N LEU A 35 12.71 -8.59 -15.92
CA LEU A 35 13.06 -8.63 -14.50
C LEU A 35 11.84 -8.90 -13.60
N TRP A 36 10.67 -8.34 -13.94
CA TRP A 36 9.41 -8.59 -13.26
C TRP A 36 8.94 -10.04 -13.41
N ILE A 37 8.99 -10.59 -14.63
CA ILE A 37 8.64 -11.99 -14.89
C ILE A 37 9.60 -12.93 -14.14
N LEU A 38 10.91 -12.63 -14.17
CA LEU A 38 11.91 -13.42 -13.45
C LEU A 38 11.68 -13.37 -11.93
N ALA A 39 11.39 -12.20 -11.37
CA ALA A 39 11.08 -12.06 -9.95
C ALA A 39 9.80 -12.82 -9.57
N LEU A 40 8.75 -12.76 -10.40
CA LEU A 40 7.50 -13.48 -10.16
C LEU A 40 7.71 -15.00 -10.23
N ALA A 41 8.45 -15.48 -11.23
CA ALA A 41 8.80 -16.90 -11.36
C ALA A 41 9.56 -17.39 -10.12
N LEU A 42 10.47 -16.57 -9.59
CA LEU A 42 11.26 -16.92 -8.42
C LEU A 42 10.44 -16.90 -7.12
N LEU A 43 9.42 -16.03 -7.01
CA LEU A 43 8.48 -16.02 -5.89
C LEU A 43 7.53 -17.22 -5.92
N VAL A 44 7.02 -17.57 -7.11
CA VAL A 44 6.25 -18.81 -7.31
C VAL A 44 7.10 -20.03 -6.96
N GLY A 45 8.36 -20.06 -7.42
CA GLY A 45 9.34 -21.07 -7.04
C GLY A 45 9.49 -21.20 -5.52
N ALA A 46 9.62 -20.07 -4.81
CA ALA A 46 9.72 -20.04 -3.36
C ALA A 46 8.47 -20.61 -2.66
N ALA A 47 7.26 -20.35 -3.16
CA ALA A 47 6.03 -20.95 -2.62
C ALA A 47 5.98 -22.47 -2.81
N MET A 48 6.54 -22.95 -3.92
CA MET A 48 6.60 -24.38 -4.27
C MET A 48 7.71 -25.14 -3.52
N VAL A 49 8.67 -24.44 -2.89
CA VAL A 49 9.78 -25.06 -2.14
C VAL A 49 9.26 -26.03 -1.07
N ASN A 50 8.19 -25.70 -0.35
CA ASN A 50 7.70 -26.55 0.73
C ASN A 50 7.12 -27.89 0.25
N GLN A 51 6.49 -27.89 -0.93
CA GLN A 51 5.81 -29.07 -1.47
C GLN A 51 6.75 -29.98 -2.26
N TYR A 52 7.67 -29.41 -3.04
CA TYR A 52 8.45 -30.18 -4.02
C TYR A 52 9.91 -30.40 -3.60
N LEU A 53 10.55 -29.44 -2.93
CA LEU A 53 11.98 -29.52 -2.60
C LEU A 53 12.39 -30.73 -1.72
N PRO A 54 11.57 -31.21 -0.76
CA PRO A 54 11.90 -32.38 0.05
C PRO A 54 11.98 -33.69 -0.75
N ALA A 55 11.30 -33.76 -1.90
CA ALA A 55 11.29 -34.93 -2.77
C ALA A 55 12.56 -35.02 -3.64
N TYR A 56 13.19 -33.89 -3.96
CA TYR A 56 14.37 -33.83 -4.83
C TYR A 56 15.70 -33.63 -4.07
N TRP A 57 15.66 -33.04 -2.88
CA TRP A 57 16.85 -32.70 -2.10
C TRP A 57 16.72 -33.19 -0.64
N PRO A 58 17.37 -34.30 -0.25
CA PRO A 58 17.23 -34.89 1.10
C PRO A 58 17.55 -33.92 2.27
N PRO A 59 18.55 -33.01 2.18
CA PRO A 59 18.77 -32.00 3.21
C PRO A 59 17.62 -30.99 3.37
N ALA A 60 16.77 -30.83 2.35
CA ALA A 60 15.58 -29.98 2.42
C ALA A 60 14.45 -30.63 3.21
N THR A 61 14.61 -31.86 3.71
CA THR A 61 13.69 -32.43 4.70
C THR A 61 13.68 -31.59 5.99
N SER A 62 14.83 -31.02 6.37
CA SER A 62 14.97 -30.14 7.53
C SER A 62 14.27 -28.79 7.31
N ILE A 63 13.47 -28.37 8.30
CA ILE A 63 12.70 -27.11 8.26
C ILE A 63 13.61 -25.88 8.07
N TRP A 64 14.78 -25.87 8.70
CA TRP A 64 15.71 -24.73 8.64
C TRP A 64 16.29 -24.51 7.25
N VAL A 65 16.56 -25.58 6.51
CA VAL A 65 17.08 -25.51 5.13
C VAL A 65 16.00 -24.95 4.20
N ARG A 66 14.74 -25.35 4.37
CA ARG A 66 13.61 -24.81 3.57
C ARG A 66 13.43 -23.31 3.80
N VAL A 67 13.43 -22.89 5.06
CA VAL A 67 13.32 -21.47 5.43
C VAL A 67 14.48 -20.68 4.83
N GLY A 68 15.71 -21.20 4.91
CA GLY A 68 16.88 -20.58 4.31
C GLY A 68 16.77 -20.41 2.78
N VAL A 69 16.32 -21.45 2.06
CA VAL A 69 16.13 -21.39 0.60
C VAL A 69 15.02 -20.40 0.23
N ILE A 70 13.89 -20.42 0.94
CA ILE A 70 12.78 -19.48 0.70
C ILE A 70 13.25 -18.04 0.91
N ILE A 71 13.96 -17.77 2.00
CA ILE A 71 14.50 -16.44 2.28
C ILE A 71 15.49 -16.03 1.18
N ALA A 72 16.40 -16.91 0.77
CA ALA A 72 17.34 -16.62 -0.30
C ALA A 72 16.63 -16.27 -1.62
N CYS A 73 15.60 -17.03 -2.00
CA CYS A 73 14.78 -16.72 -3.16
C CYS A 73 14.09 -15.35 -2.99
N VAL A 74 13.42 -15.09 -1.88
CA VAL A 74 12.75 -13.80 -1.66
C VAL A 74 13.73 -12.63 -1.72
N VAL A 75 14.91 -12.75 -1.14
CA VAL A 75 15.97 -11.72 -1.20
C VAL A 75 16.42 -11.46 -2.64
N VAL A 76 16.63 -12.52 -3.44
CA VAL A 76 17.01 -12.38 -4.86
C VAL A 76 15.88 -11.73 -5.67
N ALA A 77 14.62 -12.14 -5.45
CA ALA A 77 13.47 -11.52 -6.12
C ALA A 77 13.36 -10.03 -5.80
N LEU A 78 13.51 -9.65 -4.53
CA LEU A 78 13.51 -8.24 -4.11
C LEU A 78 14.69 -7.47 -4.70
N GLY A 79 15.87 -8.08 -4.81
CA GLY A 79 17.03 -7.48 -5.46
C GLY A 79 16.80 -7.21 -6.95
N LEU A 80 16.19 -8.16 -7.66
CA LEU A 80 15.81 -8.00 -9.08
C LEU A 80 14.77 -6.88 -9.25
N LEU A 81 13.75 -6.84 -8.38
CA LEU A 81 12.74 -5.78 -8.40
C LEU A 81 13.35 -4.41 -8.09
N TYR A 82 14.29 -4.32 -7.15
CA TYR A 82 15.01 -3.07 -6.86
C TYR A 82 15.88 -2.60 -8.04
N ALA A 83 16.44 -3.54 -8.81
CA ALA A 83 17.25 -3.21 -9.99
C ALA A 83 16.42 -2.57 -11.12
N THR A 84 15.11 -2.80 -11.18
CA THR A 84 14.20 -2.22 -12.19
C THR A 84 14.14 -0.70 -12.10
N HIS A 85 13.85 -0.07 -13.25
CA HIS A 85 13.67 1.39 -13.32
C HIS A 85 12.53 1.86 -12.40
N GLN A 86 11.43 1.12 -12.38
CA GLN A 86 10.28 1.37 -11.51
C GLN A 86 10.63 1.21 -10.02
N GLY A 87 11.44 0.20 -9.66
CA GLY A 87 11.87 -0.04 -8.28
C GLY A 87 12.71 1.10 -7.70
N LYS A 88 13.65 1.64 -8.49
CA LYS A 88 14.45 2.81 -8.09
C LYS A 88 13.61 4.07 -7.97
N GLY A 89 12.64 4.26 -8.88
CA GLY A 89 11.67 5.36 -8.84
C GLY A 89 10.80 5.31 -7.58
N PHE A 90 10.31 4.13 -7.21
CA PHE A 90 9.53 3.92 -5.99
C PHE A 90 10.32 4.25 -4.72
N VAL A 91 11.60 3.86 -4.65
CA VAL A 91 12.47 4.17 -3.50
C VAL A 91 12.71 5.67 -3.36
N ARG A 92 12.80 6.39 -4.48
CA ARG A 92 12.86 7.86 -4.48
C ARG A 92 11.56 8.48 -3.98
N LEU A 93 10.41 8.00 -4.46
CA LEU A 93 9.09 8.42 -3.97
C LEU A 93 8.92 8.19 -2.47
N LEU A 94 9.39 7.06 -1.94
CA LEU A 94 9.35 6.80 -0.50
C LEU A 94 10.21 7.79 0.29
N LYS A 95 11.38 8.17 -0.23
CA LYS A 95 12.23 9.20 0.40
C LYS A 95 11.54 10.56 0.40
N ASP A 96 10.94 10.94 -0.73
CA ASP A 96 10.20 12.20 -0.86
C ASP A 96 8.97 12.21 0.06
N ALA A 97 8.21 11.11 0.12
CA ALA A 97 7.08 10.93 1.03
C ALA A 97 7.49 11.02 2.50
N ARG A 98 8.67 10.50 2.89
CA ARG A 98 9.19 10.64 4.26
C ARG A 98 9.53 12.07 4.62
N ILE A 99 10.00 12.87 3.67
CA ILE A 99 10.28 14.30 3.87
C ILE A 99 8.96 15.05 4.07
N GLU A 100 7.93 14.72 3.26
CA GLU A 100 6.61 15.33 3.37
C GLU A 100 5.87 14.91 4.65
N LEU A 101 6.02 13.64 5.08
CA LEU A 101 5.44 13.15 6.32
C LEU A 101 5.97 13.88 7.57
N ARG A 102 7.19 14.44 7.51
CA ARG A 102 7.74 15.28 8.58
C ARG A 102 7.11 16.67 8.63
N ARG A 103 6.50 17.12 7.54
CA ARG A 103 5.74 18.39 7.48
C ARG A 103 4.31 18.21 7.96
N VAL A 104 3.83 16.98 8.09
CA VAL A 104 2.54 16.69 8.71
C VAL A 104 2.66 17.00 10.20
N THR A 105 2.11 18.16 10.58
CA THR A 105 1.91 18.53 11.97
C THR A 105 0.83 17.62 12.53
N TRP A 106 1.24 16.48 13.11
CA TRP A 106 0.30 15.56 13.74
C TRP A 106 -0.45 16.30 14.85
N PRO A 107 -1.78 16.15 14.90
CA PRO A 107 -2.61 16.81 15.90
C PRO A 107 -2.14 16.40 17.30
N THR A 108 -2.25 17.32 18.24
CA THR A 108 -1.86 17.06 19.62
C THR A 108 -2.72 15.95 20.21
N LYS A 109 -2.22 15.22 21.22
CA LYS A 109 -3.00 14.13 21.85
C LYS A 109 -4.37 14.60 22.36
N GLN A 110 -4.50 15.87 22.74
CA GLN A 110 -5.75 16.45 23.23
C GLN A 110 -6.80 16.60 22.13
N GLU A 111 -6.40 17.01 20.92
CA GLU A 111 -7.33 17.14 19.77
C GLU A 111 -7.82 15.76 19.30
N THR A 112 -6.91 14.78 19.26
CA THR A 112 -7.23 13.39 18.89
C THR A 112 -8.20 12.74 19.87
N VAL A 113 -8.02 12.96 21.18
CA VAL A 113 -8.92 12.43 22.22
C VAL A 113 -10.28 13.11 22.17
N THR A 114 -10.31 14.42 21.94
CA THR A 114 -11.57 15.18 21.81
C THR A 114 -12.43 14.62 20.67
N THR A 115 -11.82 14.40 19.51
CA THR A 115 -12.52 13.86 18.34
C THR A 115 -12.91 12.40 18.55
N SER A 116 -12.03 11.59 19.13
CA SER A 116 -12.31 10.17 19.44
C SER A 116 -13.48 10.01 20.41
N TRP A 117 -13.57 10.86 21.44
CA TRP A 117 -14.66 10.82 22.41
C TRP A 117 -16.00 11.24 21.79
N GLN A 118 -16.00 12.24 20.91
CA GLN A 118 -17.20 12.62 20.14
C GLN A 118 -17.72 11.45 19.29
N VAL A 119 -16.83 10.79 18.55
CA VAL A 119 -17.20 9.62 17.74
C VAL A 119 -17.71 8.47 18.63
N LEU A 120 -17.03 8.20 19.75
CA LEU A 120 -17.46 7.17 20.71
C LEU A 120 -18.87 7.44 21.23
N LEU A 121 -19.18 8.70 21.56
CA LEU A 121 -20.50 9.10 22.04
C LEU A 121 -21.57 8.82 20.98
N VAL A 122 -21.32 9.18 19.71
CA VAL A 122 -22.24 8.88 18.60
C VAL A 122 -22.43 7.37 18.40
N VAL A 123 -21.36 6.58 18.50
CA VAL A 123 -21.42 5.11 18.40
C VAL A 123 -22.27 4.51 19.52
N VAL A 124 -22.10 4.98 20.76
CA VAL A 124 -22.87 4.51 21.92
C VAL A 124 -24.36 4.84 21.76
N ILE A 125 -24.71 6.06 21.35
CA ILE A 125 -26.11 6.45 21.10
C ILE A 125 -26.71 5.53 20.02
N THR A 126 -25.98 5.35 18.91
CA THR A 126 -26.45 4.52 17.79
C THR A 126 -26.64 3.07 18.22
N ALA A 127 -25.72 2.52 19.01
CA ALA A 127 -25.82 1.16 19.54
C ALA A 127 -27.06 0.99 20.44
N ILE A 128 -27.34 1.96 21.32
CA ILE A 128 -28.54 1.93 22.19
C ILE A 128 -29.84 2.01 21.36
N VAL A 129 -29.87 2.87 20.34
CA VAL A 129 -31.04 3.01 19.46
C VAL A 129 -31.30 1.72 18.69
N LEU A 130 -30.27 1.13 18.09
CA LEU A 130 -30.40 -0.15 17.37
C LEU A 130 -30.84 -1.25 18.34
N TRP A 131 -30.21 -1.36 19.50
CA TRP A 131 -30.58 -2.32 20.54
C TRP A 131 -32.06 -2.20 20.94
N CYS A 132 -32.56 -0.98 21.13
CA CYS A 132 -33.98 -0.73 21.42
C CYS A 132 -34.89 -1.18 20.26
N PHE A 133 -34.48 -0.91 19.02
CA PHE A 133 -35.21 -1.34 17.83
C PHE A 133 -35.23 -2.86 17.69
N ASP A 134 -34.11 -3.54 17.94
CA ASP A 134 -34.03 -5.01 17.96
C ASP A 134 -34.97 -5.61 19.02
N TYR A 135 -35.02 -5.03 20.22
CA TYR A 135 -35.98 -5.43 21.25
C TYR A 135 -37.44 -5.17 20.83
N GLY A 136 -37.73 -4.02 20.22
CA GLY A 136 -39.05 -3.65 19.77
C GLY A 136 -39.56 -4.56 18.64
N LEU A 137 -38.72 -4.84 17.64
CA LEU A 137 -39.02 -5.80 16.58
C LEU A 137 -39.19 -7.21 17.16
N GLY A 138 -38.32 -7.63 18.07
CA GLY A 138 -38.43 -8.94 18.71
C GLY A 138 -39.74 -9.10 19.50
N TRP A 139 -40.19 -8.04 20.18
CA TRP A 139 -41.51 -8.03 20.83
C TRP A 139 -42.66 -8.07 19.82
N LEU A 140 -42.58 -7.29 18.74
CA LEU A 140 -43.59 -7.29 17.67
C LEU A 140 -43.72 -8.65 16.98
N ILE A 141 -42.60 -9.31 16.69
CA ILE A 141 -42.55 -10.65 16.10
C ILE A 141 -43.18 -11.68 17.04
N LYS A 142 -42.92 -11.59 18.34
CA LYS A 142 -43.56 -12.45 19.35
C LYS A 142 -45.08 -12.25 19.43
N LEU A 143 -45.61 -11.06 19.12
CA LEU A 143 -47.05 -10.83 19.03
C LEU A 143 -47.69 -11.39 17.74
N ILE A 144 -46.91 -11.55 16.68
CA ILE A 144 -47.39 -12.05 15.39
C ILE A 144 -47.33 -13.58 15.32
N ILE A 145 -46.26 -14.17 15.86
CA ILE A 145 -46.04 -15.63 15.90
C ILE A 145 -46.57 -16.26 17.19
N GLY A 146 -46.80 -15.46 18.23
CA GLY A 146 -47.58 -15.84 19.41
C GLY A 146 -49.07 -15.88 19.11
#